data_AF-A0A535XT91-F1
#
_entry.id   AF-A0A535XT91-F1
#
_cell.length_a   1.000
_cell.length_b   1.000
_cell.length_c   1.000
_cell.angle_alpha   90.00
_cell.angle_beta   90.00
_cell.angle_gamma   90.00
#
_symmetry.space_group_name_H-M   'P 1'
#
loop_
_entity.id
_entity.type
_entity.pdbx_description
1 polymer ?
#
loop_
_entity_poly.entity_id
_entity_poly.type
_entity_poly.pdbx_seq_one_letter_code
_entity_poly.pdbx_strand_id
1 'polypeptide(L)'
;MTDEQIDKVLQAMVDSFGQQLRSPVLHWPSELDLEYEDVTFQAVDGVPLEGWFIPAMGSGKLVIANHPMGFSRSGIPTQREPWRSVWQASGNAFEVNLVPDYKILHDAGYNILAYDLRNSGLSSAANGGVASSGIFEARDVLGSITR
;
A
#
# COMPACT_ATOMS: atom_id res chain seq x y z
N MET A 1 -26.78 20.43 16.63
CA MET A 1 -26.89 19.61 15.42
C MET A 1 -28.06 18.67 15.63
N THR A 2 -28.86 18.41 14.61
CA THR A 2 -29.92 17.40 14.65
C THR A 2 -29.31 16.00 14.59
N ASP A 3 -30.04 14.96 15.01
CA ASP A 3 -29.58 13.58 14.89
C ASP A 3 -29.22 13.22 13.45
N GLU A 4 -30.02 13.66 12.48
CA GLU A 4 -29.74 13.48 11.05
C GLU A 4 -28.43 14.16 10.61
N GLN A 5 -28.10 15.33 11.18
CA GLN A 5 -26.84 16.01 10.91
C GLN A 5 -25.66 15.26 11.53
N ILE A 6 -25.84 14.67 12.71
CA ILE A 6 -24.82 13.86 13.38
C ILE A 6 -24.54 12.59 12.55
N ASP A 7 -25.59 11.88 12.14
CA ASP A 7 -25.48 10.66 11.35
C ASP A 7 -24.77 10.90 10.01
N LYS A 8 -25.08 12.02 9.33
CA LYS A 8 -24.39 12.39 8.09
C LYS A 8 -22.90 12.65 8.29
N VAL A 9 -22.51 13.31 9.38
CA VAL A 9 -21.10 13.55 9.69
C VAL A 9 -20.39 12.25 10.03
N LEU A 10 -21.02 11.38 10.82
CA LEU A 10 -20.47 10.07 11.16
C LEU A 10 -20.29 9.20 9.92
N GLN A 11 -21.28 9.16 9.03
CA GLN A 11 -21.18 8.38 7.79
C GLN A 11 -20.06 8.91 6.88
N ALA A 12 -19.92 10.23 6.74
CA ALA A 12 -18.83 10.82 5.96
C ALA A 12 -17.44 10.47 6.55
N MET A 13 -17.33 10.45 7.89
CA MET A 13 -16.11 9.99 8.56
C MET A 13 -15.85 8.51 8.27
N VAL A 14 -16.86 7.65 8.42
CA VAL A 14 -16.74 6.20 8.12
C VAL A 14 -16.29 5.97 6.68
N ASP A 15 -16.91 6.64 5.71
CA ASP A 15 -16.58 6.47 4.29
C ASP A 15 -15.14 6.92 4.02
N SER A 16 -14.70 8.04 4.62
CA SER A 16 -13.35 8.58 4.40
C SER A 16 -12.22 7.69 4.92
N PHE A 17 -12.46 6.91 5.98
CA PHE A 17 -11.46 5.99 6.55
C PHE A 17 -11.65 4.55 6.07
N GLY A 18 -12.88 4.14 5.80
CA GLY A 18 -13.23 2.77 5.43
C GLY A 18 -12.99 2.46 3.97
N GLN A 19 -13.15 3.43 3.05
CA GLN A 19 -12.96 3.21 1.62
C GLN A 19 -11.95 4.19 1.05
N GLN A 20 -10.77 3.67 0.75
CA GLN A 20 -9.66 4.51 0.32
C GLN A 20 -9.64 4.61 -1.20
N LEU A 21 -9.37 5.82 -1.69
CA LEU A 21 -9.02 5.97 -3.08
C LEU A 21 -7.69 5.25 -3.35
N ARG A 22 -7.72 4.28 -4.27
CA ARG A 22 -6.53 3.53 -4.68
C ARG A 22 -5.52 4.46 -5.33
N SER A 23 -4.34 4.55 -4.74
CA SER A 23 -3.21 5.23 -5.38
C SER A 23 -2.68 4.41 -6.56
N PRO A 24 -2.34 5.04 -7.69
CA PRO A 24 -1.68 4.36 -8.80
C PRO A 24 -0.28 3.91 -8.42
N VAL A 25 0.29 3.04 -9.25
CA VAL A 25 1.73 2.75 -9.25
C VAL A 25 2.39 3.70 -10.26
N LEU A 26 3.19 4.66 -9.78
CA LEU A 26 3.81 5.70 -10.63
C LEU A 26 5.34 5.71 -10.62
N HIS A 27 5.95 4.87 -9.79
CA HIS A 27 7.39 4.68 -9.70
C HIS A 27 7.71 3.19 -9.75
N TRP A 28 8.90 2.83 -10.21
CA TRP A 28 9.33 1.44 -10.37
C TRP A 28 10.74 1.23 -9.84
N PRO A 29 11.09 0.04 -9.31
CA PRO A 29 12.45 -0.23 -8.83
C PRO A 29 13.54 0.05 -9.88
N SER A 30 13.24 -0.21 -11.16
CA SER A 30 14.16 0.04 -12.28
C SER A 30 14.52 1.51 -12.49
N GLU A 31 13.75 2.47 -11.96
CA GLU A 31 14.10 3.90 -12.00
C GLU A 31 15.41 4.20 -11.25
N LEU A 32 15.81 3.31 -10.33
CA LEU A 32 17.05 3.39 -9.56
C LEU A 32 17.98 2.19 -9.81
N ASP A 33 17.90 1.59 -11.00
CA ASP A 33 18.70 0.44 -11.43
C ASP A 33 18.59 -0.80 -10.52
N LEU A 34 17.45 -0.97 -9.83
CA LEU A 34 17.16 -2.18 -9.08
C LEU A 34 16.55 -3.24 -10.01
N GLU A 35 17.15 -4.43 -10.03
CA GLU A 35 16.51 -5.63 -10.56
C GLU A 35 15.31 -6.00 -9.68
N TYR A 36 14.19 -6.38 -10.30
CA TYR A 36 13.00 -6.80 -9.59
C TYR A 36 12.16 -7.77 -10.40
N GLU A 37 11.34 -8.55 -9.70
CA GLU A 37 10.35 -9.45 -10.27
C GLU A 37 8.95 -8.97 -9.88
N ASP A 38 8.03 -8.89 -10.84
CA ASP A 38 6.60 -8.80 -10.52
C ASP A 38 6.15 -10.14 -9.93
N VAL A 39 5.57 -10.08 -8.73
CA VAL A 39 5.12 -11.27 -8.00
C VAL A 39 3.64 -11.18 -7.67
N THR A 40 2.99 -12.34 -7.62
CA THR A 40 1.63 -12.47 -7.10
C THR A 40 1.58 -13.57 -6.04
N PHE A 41 0.77 -13.36 -5.02
CA PHE A 41 0.54 -14.35 -3.97
C PHE A 41 -0.86 -14.18 -3.39
N GLN A 42 -1.28 -15.14 -2.56
CA GLN A 42 -2.58 -15.12 -1.93
C GLN A 42 -2.45 -14.72 -0.47
N ALA A 43 -3.30 -13.81 0.01
CA ALA A 43 -3.55 -13.68 1.44
C ALA A 43 -4.06 -15.02 2.01
N VAL A 44 -3.99 -15.21 3.33
CA VAL A 44 -4.45 -16.47 3.95
C VAL A 44 -5.95 -16.75 3.78
N ASP A 45 -6.75 -15.76 3.38
CA ASP A 45 -8.16 -15.89 3.03
C ASP A 45 -8.41 -15.93 1.50
N GLY A 46 -7.36 -16.11 0.69
CA GLY A 46 -7.45 -16.32 -0.76
C GLY A 46 -7.62 -15.04 -1.59
N VAL A 47 -7.36 -13.87 -1.01
CA VAL A 47 -7.33 -12.60 -1.76
C VAL A 47 -6.04 -12.53 -2.58
N PRO A 48 -6.10 -12.36 -3.91
CA PRO A 48 -4.90 -12.20 -4.73
C PRO A 48 -4.26 -10.84 -4.51
N LEU A 49 -2.95 -10.86 -4.24
CA LEU A 49 -2.13 -9.69 -4.00
C LEU A 49 -1.00 -9.62 -5.02
N GLU A 50 -0.68 -8.39 -5.41
CA GLU A 50 0.37 -8.10 -6.38
C GLU A 50 1.50 -7.31 -5.71
N GLY A 51 2.74 -7.63 -6.06
CA GLY A 51 3.93 -7.03 -5.46
C GLY A 51 5.15 -7.06 -6.37
N TRP A 52 6.26 -6.58 -5.80
CA TRP A 52 7.60 -6.71 -6.32
C TRP A 52 8.46 -7.48 -5.34
N PHE A 53 9.26 -8.38 -5.89
CA PHE A 53 10.40 -8.95 -5.19
C PHE A 53 11.68 -8.32 -5.73
N ILE A 54 12.45 -7.65 -4.87
CA ILE A 54 13.73 -7.02 -5.20
C ILE A 54 14.84 -7.86 -4.52
N PRO A 55 15.57 -8.70 -5.27
CA PRO A 55 16.55 -9.61 -4.69
C PRO A 55 17.84 -8.88 -4.31
N ALA A 56 18.41 -9.23 -3.15
CA ALA A 56 19.78 -8.86 -2.77
C ALA A 56 20.67 -10.12 -2.84
N MET A 57 21.50 -10.20 -3.88
CA MET A 57 22.29 -11.39 -4.19
C MET A 57 23.13 -11.89 -3.01
N GLY A 58 23.00 -13.17 -2.69
CA GLY A 58 23.73 -13.82 -1.59
C GLY A 58 23.21 -13.50 -0.19
N SER A 59 22.12 -12.74 -0.06
CA SER A 59 21.50 -12.43 1.23
C SER A 59 20.38 -13.40 1.60
N GLY A 60 20.39 -13.86 2.86
CA GLY A 60 19.28 -14.59 3.47
C GLY A 60 18.32 -13.70 4.28
N LYS A 61 18.46 -12.37 4.20
CA LYS A 61 17.63 -11.42 4.96
C LYS A 61 16.51 -10.87 4.07
N LEU A 62 15.30 -10.80 4.58
CA LEU A 62 14.12 -10.26 3.90
C LEU A 62 13.50 -9.13 4.72
N VAL A 63 13.14 -8.04 4.06
CA VAL A 63 12.22 -7.02 4.57
C VAL A 63 10.91 -7.13 3.81
N ILE A 64 9.80 -7.20 4.55
CA ILE A 64 8.46 -7.00 4.02
C ILE A 64 8.12 -5.53 4.19
N ALA A 65 8.02 -4.80 3.09
CA ALA A 65 7.78 -3.37 3.08
C ALA A 65 6.29 -3.09 2.78
N ASN A 66 5.47 -3.08 3.82
CA ASN A 66 4.07 -2.67 3.69
C ASN A 66 3.96 -1.15 3.58
N HIS A 67 3.03 -0.69 2.74
CA HIS A 67 2.79 0.73 2.54
C HIS A 67 1.78 1.29 3.56
N PRO A 68 1.83 2.60 3.86
CA PRO A 68 0.83 3.25 4.71
C PRO A 68 -0.58 3.28 4.09
N MET A 69 -1.53 3.70 4.91
CA MET A 69 -2.90 3.97 4.52
C MET A 69 -2.98 4.96 3.34
N GLY A 70 -3.69 4.58 2.27
CA GLY A 70 -3.88 5.39 1.05
C GLY A 70 -2.80 5.22 -0.02
N PHE A 71 -1.73 4.48 0.26
CA PHE A 71 -0.60 4.32 -0.65
C PHE A 71 -0.79 3.12 -1.59
N SER A 72 0.05 3.04 -2.61
CA SER A 72 0.43 1.79 -3.30
C SER A 72 1.84 1.39 -2.87
N ARG A 73 2.32 0.24 -3.36
CA ARG A 73 3.71 -0.22 -3.22
C ARG A 73 4.75 0.76 -3.76
N SER A 74 4.36 1.75 -4.58
CA SER A 74 5.27 2.78 -5.08
C SER A 74 5.23 4.08 -4.27
N GLY A 75 4.16 4.30 -3.50
CA GLY A 75 3.95 5.57 -2.82
C GLY A 75 2.54 6.15 -2.96
N ILE A 76 2.43 7.48 -2.87
CA ILE A 76 1.18 8.22 -3.02
C ILE A 76 1.40 9.56 -3.75
N PRO A 77 0.60 9.89 -4.79
CA PRO A 77 0.78 11.12 -5.57
C PRO A 77 -0.07 12.28 -5.04
N THR A 78 0.09 12.69 -3.78
CA THR A 78 -0.75 13.75 -3.17
C THR A 78 -0.50 15.17 -3.71
N GLN A 79 0.47 15.35 -4.62
CA GLN A 79 0.61 16.57 -5.42
C GLN A 79 -0.41 16.65 -6.58
N ARG A 80 -1.10 15.54 -6.90
CA ARG A 80 -2.07 15.41 -7.99
C ARG A 80 -3.49 15.23 -7.46
N GLU A 81 -4.48 15.73 -8.21
CA GLU A 81 -5.88 15.43 -7.92
C GLU A 81 -6.26 14.00 -8.33
N PRO A 82 -7.23 13.35 -7.63
CA PRO A 82 -7.95 13.89 -6.46
C PRO A 82 -7.24 13.65 -5.12
N TRP A 83 -6.06 12.98 -5.09
CA TRP A 83 -5.34 12.68 -3.83
C TRP A 83 -4.95 13.93 -3.05
N ARG A 84 -4.57 15.01 -3.74
CA ARG A 84 -4.30 16.30 -3.10
C ARG A 84 -5.49 16.78 -2.28
N SER A 85 -6.68 16.80 -2.87
CA SER A 85 -7.90 17.21 -2.18
C SER A 85 -8.20 16.35 -0.94
N VAL A 86 -7.92 15.04 -1.02
CA VAL A 86 -8.13 14.11 0.09
C VAL A 86 -7.16 14.36 1.25
N TRP A 87 -5.87 14.57 0.95
CA TRP A 87 -4.81 14.51 1.97
C TRP A 87 -4.28 15.87 2.42
N GLN A 88 -4.48 16.95 1.65
CA GLN A 88 -3.89 18.26 1.97
C GLN A 88 -4.28 18.82 3.34
N ALA A 89 -5.50 18.52 3.82
CA ALA A 89 -5.97 18.99 5.12
C ALA A 89 -5.15 18.41 6.29
N SER A 90 -4.50 17.26 6.07
CA SER A 90 -3.59 16.62 7.03
C SER A 90 -2.14 17.13 6.91
N GLY A 91 -1.84 18.07 6.01
CA GLY A 91 -0.48 18.51 5.69
C GLY A 91 0.26 17.62 4.68
N ASN A 92 -0.35 16.52 4.26
CA ASN A 92 0.22 15.55 3.30
C ASN A 92 -0.16 15.96 1.86
N ALA A 93 0.41 17.05 1.37
CA ALA A 93 0.14 17.62 0.04
C ALA A 93 1.32 17.51 -0.94
N PHE A 94 2.24 16.59 -0.70
CA PHE A 94 3.41 16.33 -1.53
C PHE A 94 3.57 14.83 -1.81
N GLU A 95 4.16 14.51 -2.95
CA GLU A 95 4.42 13.12 -3.34
C GLU A 95 5.28 12.41 -2.31
N VAL A 96 4.91 11.16 -2.03
CA VAL A 96 5.84 10.23 -1.37
C VAL A 96 6.12 9.12 -2.36
N ASN A 97 7.40 8.95 -2.71
CA ASN A 97 7.92 7.85 -3.51
C ASN A 97 8.70 6.91 -2.59
N LEU A 98 8.32 5.63 -2.55
CA LEU A 98 8.94 4.61 -1.69
C LEU A 98 10.11 3.86 -2.35
N VAL A 99 10.31 4.02 -3.67
CA VAL A 99 11.39 3.34 -4.40
C VAL A 99 12.79 3.71 -3.86
N PRO A 100 13.10 4.98 -3.51
CA PRO A 100 14.36 5.33 -2.86
C PRO A 100 14.58 4.60 -1.53
N ASP A 101 13.55 4.40 -0.71
CA ASP A 101 13.65 3.65 0.53
C ASP A 101 13.98 2.18 0.27
N TYR A 102 13.39 1.58 -0.77
CA TYR A 102 13.74 0.23 -1.20
C TYR A 102 15.20 0.14 -1.62
N LYS A 103 15.72 1.12 -2.36
CA LYS A 103 17.14 1.15 -2.71
C LYS A 103 18.03 1.18 -1.46
N ILE A 104 17.71 2.00 -0.46
CA ILE A 104 18.48 2.07 0.79
C ILE A 104 18.53 0.70 1.49
N LEU A 105 17.39 0.00 1.56
CA LEU A 105 17.31 -1.34 2.16
C LEU A 105 18.06 -2.40 1.35
N HIS A 106 17.93 -2.35 0.03
CA HIS A 106 18.61 -3.27 -0.89
C HIS A 106 20.13 -3.09 -0.79
N ASP A 107 20.61 -1.84 -0.81
CA ASP A 107 22.03 -1.51 -0.69
C ASP A 107 22.60 -1.91 0.69
N ALA A 108 21.75 -2.01 1.72
CA ALA A 108 22.09 -2.58 3.03
C ALA A 108 22.07 -4.13 3.06
N GLY A 109 21.81 -4.79 1.93
CA GLY A 109 21.86 -6.24 1.76
C GLY A 109 20.57 -6.97 2.14
N TYR A 110 19.40 -6.32 2.05
CA TYR A 110 18.10 -6.97 2.27
C TYR A 110 17.41 -7.28 0.94
N ASN A 111 16.87 -8.49 0.83
CA ASN A 111 15.81 -8.73 -0.15
C ASN A 111 14.57 -7.95 0.28
N ILE A 112 13.77 -7.47 -0.67
CA ILE A 112 12.59 -6.66 -0.37
C ILE A 112 11.38 -7.31 -1.03
N LEU A 113 10.35 -7.52 -0.24
CA LEU A 113 9.01 -7.83 -0.73
C LEU A 113 8.12 -6.63 -0.45
N ALA A 114 7.81 -5.86 -1.49
CA ALA A 114 6.90 -4.71 -1.43
C ALA A 114 5.64 -5.06 -2.21
N TYR A 115 4.45 -4.91 -1.62
CA TYR A 115 3.21 -5.28 -2.28
C TYR A 115 2.08 -4.35 -1.90
N ASP A 116 1.06 -4.28 -2.76
CA ASP A 116 -0.15 -3.57 -2.43
C ASP A 116 -0.96 -4.43 -1.45
N LEU A 117 -1.32 -3.87 -0.30
CA LEU A 117 -2.31 -4.50 0.58
C LEU A 117 -3.63 -4.69 -0.17
N ARG A 118 -4.49 -5.59 0.31
CA ARG A 118 -5.85 -5.74 -0.22
C ARG A 118 -6.51 -4.36 -0.32
N ASN A 119 -7.36 -4.17 -1.33
CA ASN A 119 -8.03 -2.89 -1.61
C ASN A 119 -7.12 -1.72 -2.03
N SER A 120 -5.80 -1.92 -2.14
CA SER A 120 -4.83 -0.88 -2.52
C SER A 120 -4.17 -1.19 -3.86
N GLY A 121 -3.61 -0.16 -4.51
CA GLY A 121 -2.88 -0.28 -5.78
C GLY A 121 -3.54 -1.24 -6.78
N LEU A 122 -2.78 -2.27 -7.19
CA LEU A 122 -3.21 -3.30 -8.14
C LEU A 122 -3.77 -4.57 -7.47
N SER A 123 -3.59 -4.75 -6.15
CA SER A 123 -4.11 -5.92 -5.44
C SER A 123 -5.64 -6.00 -5.48
N SER A 124 -6.18 -7.22 -5.38
CA SER A 124 -7.62 -7.45 -5.53
C SER A 124 -8.45 -6.72 -4.48
N ALA A 125 -9.67 -6.37 -4.85
CA ALA A 125 -10.66 -5.89 -3.90
C ALA A 125 -11.17 -7.04 -3.02
N ALA A 126 -11.37 -6.78 -1.74
CA ALA A 126 -11.86 -7.74 -0.76
C ALA A 126 -12.72 -7.02 0.29
N ASN A 127 -13.52 -7.79 1.04
CA ASN A 127 -14.28 -7.29 2.19
C ASN A 127 -15.16 -6.06 1.85
N GLY A 128 -15.76 -6.02 0.65
CA GLY A 128 -16.59 -4.89 0.21
C GLY A 128 -15.82 -3.59 -0.06
N GLY A 129 -14.50 -3.67 -0.28
CA GLY A 129 -13.63 -2.50 -0.47
C GLY A 129 -13.18 -1.84 0.84
N VAL A 130 -13.50 -2.45 1.99
CA VAL A 130 -13.17 -1.88 3.31
C VAL A 130 -11.69 -2.07 3.61
N ALA A 131 -10.98 -0.96 3.82
CA ALA A 131 -9.66 -0.94 4.46
C ALA A 131 -9.87 -0.88 5.97
N SER A 132 -9.37 -1.89 6.68
CA SER A 132 -9.64 -2.05 8.12
C SER A 132 -8.51 -1.59 9.02
N SER A 133 -7.52 -0.90 8.45
CA SER A 133 -6.34 -0.38 9.17
C SER A 133 -5.60 -1.47 9.96
N GLY A 134 -5.44 -2.66 9.37
CA GLY A 134 -4.60 -3.74 9.90
C GLY A 134 -5.33 -5.03 10.26
N ILE A 135 -6.66 -5.03 10.41
CA ILE A 135 -7.40 -6.23 10.86
C ILE A 135 -7.47 -7.29 9.75
N PHE A 136 -7.96 -6.92 8.58
CA PHE A 136 -7.97 -7.76 7.38
C PHE A 136 -6.59 -7.78 6.73
N GLU A 137 -5.89 -6.63 6.72
CA GLU A 137 -4.56 -6.51 6.12
C GLU A 137 -3.51 -7.40 6.80
N ALA A 138 -3.68 -7.76 8.08
CA ALA A 138 -2.82 -8.76 8.74
C ALA A 138 -2.80 -10.13 8.02
N ARG A 139 -3.89 -10.49 7.34
CA ARG A 139 -3.97 -11.74 6.56
C ARG A 139 -3.11 -11.69 5.29
N ASP A 140 -2.90 -10.49 4.75
CA ASP A 140 -2.00 -10.25 3.62
C ASP A 140 -0.55 -10.48 4.06
N VAL A 141 -0.18 -9.93 5.22
CA VAL A 141 1.15 -10.16 5.83
C VAL A 141 1.39 -11.64 6.09
N LEU A 142 0.43 -12.33 6.69
CA LEU A 142 0.54 -13.78 6.89
C LEU A 142 0.72 -14.53 5.56
N GLY A 143 -0.07 -14.20 4.53
CA GLY A 143 0.02 -14.82 3.21
C GLY A 143 1.37 -14.60 2.53
N SER A 144 2.06 -13.49 2.83
CA SER A 144 3.38 -13.20 2.29
C SER A 144 4.52 -14.07 2.86
N ILE A 145 4.28 -14.73 4.00
CA ILE A 145 5.28 -15.56 4.69
C ILE A 145 4.91 -17.04 4.79
N THR A 146 3.67 -17.42 4.48
CA THR A 146 3.22 -18.82 4.49
C THR A 146 3.10 -19.35 3.08
N ARG A 147 3.82 -20.45 2.78
CA ARG A 147 3.57 -21.31 1.62
C ARG A 147 2.72 -22.50 2.03
#